data_AF-A0A382UTL6-F1
#
_entry.id   AF-A0A382UTL6-F1
#
_cell.length_a   1.000
_cell.length_b   1.000
_cell.length_c   1.000
_cell.angle_alpha   90.00
_cell.angle_beta   90.00
_cell.angle_gamma   90.00
#
_symmetry.space_group_name_H-M   'P 1'
#
loop_
_entity.id
_entity.type
_entity.pdbx_description
1 polymer ?
#
loop_
_entity_poly.entity_id
_entity_poly.type
_entity_poly.pdbx_seq_one_letter_code
_entity_poly.pdbx_strand_id
1 'polypeptide(L)'
;ALGRLGVLGEAELAGAVSDQDPVVRVHAQRLLAATPLAGEKYSALILSGFKDPDPMVRRAAVQAASNSPGQSFIRPLLGLHQSTPRGDVHLDHSIRIALRNHLRNTEWFRKLAAQKLSDPEVGLVLSLCLALKNRGAGEYIVGHLDRLSSFPTDRIGEYLRFAARYIPESSISSAVAFSREKFEGSRQFQSELIESVRQGLQERGVAIPASVRSWALELAKGYLDAGAEALVRRISWEYLPHPAAPRQENPWQFSTRDSFKVRLPPAPPGSPVLSSFPTGERKVGIYRSG
;
A
#
# COMPACT_ATOMS: atom_id res chain seq x y z
N ALA A 1 -37.64 21.56 -11.04
CA ALA A 1 -38.52 20.62 -11.77
C ALA A 1 -38.45 20.82 -13.29
N LEU A 2 -38.43 22.05 -13.80
CA LEU A 2 -38.48 22.36 -15.24
C LEU A 2 -37.28 21.86 -16.07
N GLY A 3 -36.07 21.85 -15.53
CA GLY A 3 -34.90 21.38 -16.29
C GLY A 3 -34.91 19.89 -16.62
N ARG A 4 -35.49 19.06 -15.75
CA ARG A 4 -35.64 17.61 -16.00
C ARG A 4 -36.67 17.27 -17.09
N LEU A 5 -37.45 18.26 -17.52
CA LEU A 5 -38.52 18.11 -18.52
C LEU A 5 -38.07 18.47 -19.95
N GLY A 6 -36.78 18.82 -20.16
CA GLY A 6 -36.23 19.08 -21.50
C GLY A 6 -36.68 20.41 -22.14
N VAL A 7 -37.28 21.32 -21.35
CA VAL A 7 -37.87 22.58 -21.85
C VAL A 7 -36.89 23.77 -21.74
N LEU A 8 -35.81 23.63 -20.97
CA LEU A 8 -34.83 24.70 -20.76
C LEU A 8 -33.82 24.77 -21.92
N GLY A 9 -33.82 25.87 -22.66
CA GLY A 9 -32.86 26.15 -23.72
C GLY A 9 -31.46 26.48 -23.17
N GLU A 10 -30.43 26.42 -24.03
CA GLU A 10 -29.04 26.70 -23.62
C GLU A 10 -28.84 28.12 -23.09
N ALA A 11 -29.51 29.11 -23.72
CA ALA A 11 -29.43 30.51 -23.30
C ALA A 11 -30.05 30.74 -21.92
N GLU A 12 -31.17 30.07 -21.63
CA GLU A 12 -31.84 30.15 -20.33
C GLU A 12 -30.99 29.47 -19.24
N LEU A 13 -30.34 28.35 -19.57
CA LEU A 13 -29.42 27.67 -18.65
C LEU A 13 -28.18 28.53 -18.35
N ALA A 14 -27.61 29.18 -19.38
CA ALA A 14 -26.51 30.11 -19.20
C ALA A 14 -26.93 31.30 -18.32
N GLY A 15 -28.13 31.86 -18.53
CA GLY A 15 -28.70 32.89 -17.66
C GLY A 15 -28.85 32.43 -16.21
N ALA A 16 -29.39 31.23 -16.00
CA ALA A 16 -29.61 30.67 -14.66
C ALA A 16 -28.30 30.41 -13.89
N VAL A 17 -27.20 30.09 -14.57
CA VAL A 17 -25.87 29.94 -13.94
C VAL A 17 -25.30 31.27 -13.44
N SER A 18 -25.76 32.40 -13.99
CA SER A 18 -25.32 33.76 -13.61
C SER A 18 -26.40 34.57 -12.89
N ASP A 19 -27.47 33.92 -12.43
CA ASP A 19 -28.58 34.57 -11.72
C ASP A 19 -28.11 35.20 -10.40
N GLN A 20 -28.76 36.29 -9.99
CA GLN A 20 -28.47 36.96 -8.72
C GLN A 20 -28.79 36.05 -7.52
N ASP A 21 -29.83 35.21 -7.63
CA ASP A 21 -30.24 34.28 -6.58
C ASP A 21 -29.34 33.03 -6.56
N PRO A 22 -28.59 32.76 -5.47
CA PRO A 22 -27.77 31.56 -5.34
C PRO A 22 -28.58 30.26 -5.45
N VAL A 23 -29.84 30.24 -5.06
CA VAL A 23 -30.71 29.05 -5.17
C VAL A 23 -30.92 28.68 -6.64
N VAL A 24 -31.15 29.69 -7.50
CA VAL A 24 -31.29 29.49 -8.95
C VAL A 24 -29.99 28.94 -9.53
N ARG A 25 -28.84 29.52 -9.15
CA ARG A 25 -27.51 29.04 -9.59
C ARG A 25 -27.23 27.60 -9.14
N VAL A 26 -27.59 27.23 -7.90
CA VAL A 26 -27.48 25.84 -7.41
C VAL A 26 -28.31 24.90 -8.27
N HIS A 27 -29.55 25.25 -8.58
CA HIS A 27 -30.42 24.42 -9.40
C HIS A 27 -29.94 24.31 -10.85
N ALA A 28 -29.36 25.39 -11.40
CA ALA A 28 -28.73 25.37 -12.72
C ALA A 28 -27.56 24.37 -12.77
N GLN A 29 -26.66 24.39 -11.77
CA GLN A 29 -25.55 23.43 -11.67
C GLN A 29 -26.05 22.00 -11.45
N ARG A 30 -27.08 21.79 -10.62
CA ARG A 30 -27.69 20.46 -10.45
C ARG A 30 -28.34 19.94 -11.72
N LEU A 31 -28.88 20.83 -12.56
CA LEU A 31 -29.42 20.46 -13.85
C LEU A 31 -28.31 20.00 -14.79
N LEU A 32 -27.19 20.75 -14.85
CA LEU A 32 -25.99 20.36 -15.59
C LEU A 32 -25.49 18.96 -15.16
N ALA A 33 -25.59 18.62 -13.87
CA ALA A 33 -25.22 17.30 -13.35
C ALA A 33 -26.17 16.16 -13.73
N ALA A 34 -27.43 16.48 -14.06
CA ALA A 34 -28.50 15.51 -14.31
C ALA A 34 -28.75 15.28 -15.81
N THR A 35 -28.38 16.23 -16.65
CA THR A 35 -28.42 16.08 -18.10
C THR A 35 -27.32 15.10 -18.51
N PRO A 36 -27.60 14.05 -19.30
CA PRO A 36 -26.56 13.19 -19.87
C PRO A 36 -25.69 14.05 -20.80
N LEU A 37 -24.59 14.60 -20.27
CA LEU A 37 -23.75 15.49 -21.03
C LEU A 37 -22.87 14.67 -21.98
N ALA A 38 -23.21 14.71 -23.26
CA ALA A 38 -22.32 14.26 -24.32
C ALA A 38 -21.16 15.26 -24.44
N GLY A 39 -20.02 14.94 -23.81
CA GLY A 39 -18.76 15.67 -23.95
C GLY A 39 -18.67 16.99 -23.17
N GLU A 40 -17.73 17.86 -23.60
CA GLU A 40 -17.35 19.09 -22.88
C GLU A 40 -18.25 20.31 -23.17
N LYS A 41 -19.45 20.09 -23.72
CA LYS A 41 -20.35 21.14 -24.22
C LYS A 41 -20.67 22.23 -23.20
N TYR A 42 -20.88 21.85 -21.94
CA TYR A 42 -21.19 22.79 -20.85
C TYR A 42 -20.05 22.95 -19.86
N SER A 43 -18.82 22.56 -20.22
CA SER A 43 -17.68 22.66 -19.31
C SER A 43 -17.45 24.08 -18.81
N ALA A 44 -17.63 25.09 -19.68
CA ALA A 44 -17.52 26.49 -19.28
C ALA A 44 -18.54 26.89 -18.19
N LEU A 45 -19.80 26.45 -18.32
CA LEU A 45 -20.86 26.74 -17.34
C LEU A 45 -20.64 26.00 -16.02
N ILE A 46 -20.10 24.78 -16.06
CA ILE A 46 -19.74 24.04 -14.84
C ILE A 46 -18.55 24.72 -14.15
N LEU A 47 -17.53 25.09 -14.92
CA LEU A 47 -16.32 25.72 -14.40
C LEU A 47 -16.56 27.10 -13.78
N SER A 48 -17.53 27.87 -14.28
CA SER A 48 -17.89 29.16 -13.66
C SER A 48 -18.37 28.96 -12.21
N GLY A 49 -19.11 27.88 -11.94
CA GLY A 49 -19.60 27.55 -10.61
C GLY A 49 -18.51 27.20 -9.59
N PHE A 50 -17.29 26.85 -10.02
CA PHE A 50 -16.19 26.56 -9.08
C PHE A 50 -15.71 27.81 -8.33
N LYS A 51 -15.95 28.99 -8.90
CA LYS A 51 -15.55 30.28 -8.33
C LYS A 51 -16.71 31.02 -7.67
N ASP A 52 -17.88 30.39 -7.55
CA ASP A 52 -19.06 31.04 -6.98
C ASP A 52 -18.81 31.40 -5.50
N PRO A 53 -19.25 32.59 -5.05
CA PRO A 53 -19.18 32.95 -3.64
C PRO A 53 -19.97 31.98 -2.75
N ASP A 54 -21.08 31.43 -3.25
CA ASP A 54 -21.93 30.53 -2.49
C ASP A 54 -21.35 29.09 -2.46
N PRO A 55 -21.17 28.48 -1.25
CA PRO A 55 -20.61 27.14 -1.12
C PRO A 55 -21.50 26.03 -1.70
N MET A 56 -22.81 26.20 -1.72
CA MET A 56 -23.72 25.22 -2.32
C MET A 56 -23.61 25.22 -3.84
N VAL A 57 -23.42 26.40 -4.46
CA VAL A 57 -23.17 26.48 -5.90
C VAL A 57 -21.87 25.79 -6.26
N ARG A 58 -20.77 26.04 -5.53
CA ARG A 58 -19.49 25.35 -5.76
C ARG A 58 -19.63 23.84 -5.67
N ARG A 59 -20.30 23.34 -4.63
CA ARG A 59 -20.53 21.89 -4.45
C ARG A 59 -21.38 21.31 -5.59
N ALA A 60 -22.45 21.99 -5.98
CA ALA A 60 -23.30 21.56 -7.10
C ALA A 60 -22.52 21.52 -8.43
N ALA A 61 -21.65 22.51 -8.67
CA ALA A 61 -20.79 22.54 -9.84
C ALA A 61 -19.77 21.39 -9.85
N VAL A 62 -19.12 21.10 -8.72
CA VAL A 62 -18.21 19.95 -8.60
C VAL A 62 -18.96 18.62 -8.82
N GLN A 63 -20.19 18.51 -8.33
CA GLN A 63 -21.04 17.34 -8.61
C GLN A 63 -21.38 17.23 -10.10
N ALA A 64 -21.65 18.36 -10.77
CA ALA A 64 -21.86 18.38 -12.22
C ALA A 64 -20.61 17.90 -12.98
N ALA A 65 -19.43 18.40 -12.61
CA ALA A 65 -18.16 17.93 -13.17
C ALA A 65 -17.96 16.43 -12.92
N SER A 66 -18.25 15.93 -11.71
CA SER A 66 -18.14 14.52 -11.36
C SER A 66 -18.94 13.57 -12.26
N ASN A 67 -20.08 14.05 -12.78
CA ASN A 67 -20.97 13.30 -13.67
C ASN A 67 -20.69 13.54 -15.17
N SER A 68 -19.79 14.46 -15.51
CA SER A 68 -19.55 14.93 -16.87
C SER A 68 -18.10 14.69 -17.26
N PRO A 69 -17.80 13.68 -18.08
CA PRO A 69 -16.42 13.41 -18.48
C PRO A 69 -15.81 14.58 -19.26
N GLY A 70 -14.76 15.21 -18.72
CA GLY A 70 -13.99 16.23 -19.44
C GLY A 70 -12.56 16.38 -18.92
N GLN A 71 -11.57 16.36 -19.82
CA GLN A 71 -10.17 16.53 -19.42
C GLN A 71 -9.93 17.95 -18.86
N SER A 72 -10.69 18.92 -19.37
CA SER A 72 -10.64 20.33 -18.96
C SER A 72 -10.97 20.57 -17.47
N PHE A 73 -11.64 19.64 -16.78
CA PHE A 73 -11.95 19.79 -15.36
C PHE A 73 -10.79 19.46 -14.41
N ILE A 74 -9.80 18.68 -14.83
CA ILE A 74 -8.78 18.11 -13.92
C ILE A 74 -7.96 19.20 -13.23
N ARG A 75 -7.38 20.14 -14.01
CA ARG A 75 -6.56 21.22 -13.45
C ARG A 75 -7.38 22.21 -12.60
N PRO A 76 -8.58 22.66 -13.04
CA PRO A 76 -9.48 23.43 -12.18
C PRO A 76 -9.86 22.72 -10.87
N LEU A 77 -10.10 21.41 -10.88
CA LEU A 77 -10.37 20.64 -9.66
C LEU A 77 -9.16 20.59 -8.72
N LEU A 78 -7.94 20.43 -9.25
CA LEU A 78 -6.71 20.50 -8.45
C LEU A 78 -6.53 21.89 -7.81
N GLY A 79 -6.74 22.96 -8.59
CA GLY A 79 -6.69 24.33 -8.09
C GLY A 79 -7.77 24.61 -7.04
N LEU A 80 -9.00 24.13 -7.25
CA LEU A 80 -10.09 24.27 -6.29
C LEU A 80 -9.81 23.52 -4.99
N HIS A 81 -9.21 22.33 -5.04
CA HIS A 81 -8.81 21.61 -3.82
C HIS A 81 -7.76 22.41 -3.03
N GLN A 82 -6.80 23.06 -3.70
CA GLN A 82 -5.80 23.88 -3.02
C GLN A 82 -6.38 25.14 -2.35
N SER A 83 -7.39 25.76 -2.97
CA SER A 83 -8.04 26.95 -2.41
C SER A 83 -9.16 26.64 -1.41
N THR A 84 -9.61 25.39 -1.33
CA THR A 84 -10.67 24.97 -0.40
C THR A 84 -10.17 25.03 1.04
N PRO A 85 -10.84 25.78 1.94
CA PRO A 85 -10.48 25.81 3.35
C PRO A 85 -10.61 24.41 3.98
N ARG A 86 -9.70 24.06 4.89
CA ARG A 86 -9.69 22.75 5.57
C ARG A 86 -10.99 22.40 6.31
N GLY A 87 -11.82 23.39 6.65
CA GLY A 87 -13.11 23.19 7.30
C GLY A 87 -14.25 22.73 6.36
N ASP A 88 -14.12 22.91 5.04
CA ASP A 88 -15.16 22.49 4.08
C ASP A 88 -14.94 21.04 3.60
N VAL A 89 -15.14 20.11 4.54
CA VAL A 89 -14.94 18.67 4.31
C VAL A 89 -15.83 18.13 3.18
N HIS A 90 -17.03 18.68 3.01
CA HIS A 90 -17.95 18.24 1.96
C HIS A 90 -17.47 18.65 0.57
N LEU A 91 -16.93 19.87 0.40
CA LEU A 91 -16.37 20.31 -0.87
C LEU A 91 -15.09 19.53 -1.20
N ASP A 92 -14.17 19.38 -0.24
CA ASP A 92 -12.96 18.55 -0.41
C ASP A 92 -13.31 17.13 -0.87
N HIS A 93 -14.25 16.46 -0.18
CA HIS A 93 -14.66 15.12 -0.55
C HIS A 93 -15.29 15.06 -1.95
N SER A 94 -16.14 16.03 -2.30
CA SER A 94 -16.74 16.12 -3.63
C SER A 94 -15.69 16.29 -4.73
N ILE A 95 -14.66 17.10 -4.49
CA ILE A 95 -13.55 17.29 -5.44
C ILE A 95 -12.76 15.99 -5.62
N ARG A 96 -12.49 15.25 -4.53
CA ARG A 96 -11.82 13.94 -4.61
C ARG A 96 -12.62 12.93 -5.43
N ILE A 97 -13.94 12.88 -5.26
CA ILE A 97 -14.81 12.03 -6.09
C ILE A 97 -14.74 12.43 -7.55
N ALA A 98 -14.86 13.72 -7.85
CA ALA A 98 -14.79 14.24 -9.22
C ALA A 98 -13.44 13.90 -9.86
N LEU A 99 -12.32 14.20 -9.20
CA LEU A 99 -10.98 13.85 -9.68
C LEU A 99 -10.84 12.35 -9.91
N ARG A 100 -11.25 11.50 -8.96
CA ARG A 100 -11.21 10.04 -9.13
C ARG A 100 -11.97 9.60 -10.39
N ASN A 101 -13.18 10.13 -10.61
CA ASN A 101 -13.99 9.76 -11.77
C ASN A 101 -13.27 10.10 -13.10
N HIS A 102 -12.64 11.27 -13.18
CA HIS A 102 -11.86 11.67 -14.35
C HIS A 102 -10.57 10.84 -14.51
N LEU A 103 -9.83 10.64 -13.42
CA LEU A 103 -8.54 9.95 -13.42
C LEU A 103 -8.65 8.42 -13.60
N ARG A 104 -9.87 7.87 -13.61
CA ARG A 104 -10.11 6.50 -14.11
C ARG A 104 -9.85 6.38 -15.61
N ASN A 105 -9.96 7.47 -16.37
CA ASN A 105 -9.52 7.51 -17.75
C ASN A 105 -7.98 7.46 -17.80
N THR A 106 -7.44 6.33 -18.26
CA THR A 106 -6.00 6.06 -18.29
C THR A 106 -5.21 7.12 -19.07
N GLU A 107 -5.76 7.63 -20.17
CA GLU A 107 -5.10 8.63 -21.01
C GLU A 107 -5.02 9.99 -20.29
N TRP A 108 -6.08 10.39 -19.61
CA TRP A 108 -6.08 11.64 -18.84
C TRP A 108 -5.17 11.54 -17.62
N PHE A 109 -5.17 10.40 -16.94
CA PHE A 109 -4.25 10.15 -15.83
C PHE A 109 -2.79 10.20 -16.30
N ARG A 110 -2.47 9.53 -17.41
CA ARG A 110 -1.12 9.54 -18.03
C ARG A 110 -0.67 10.96 -18.36
N LYS A 111 -1.55 11.76 -18.99
CA LYS A 111 -1.26 13.17 -19.29
C LYS A 111 -1.05 14.02 -18.03
N LEU A 112 -1.79 13.75 -16.95
CA LEU A 112 -1.59 14.45 -15.67
C LEU A 112 -0.26 14.04 -15.03
N ALA A 113 0.03 12.74 -14.97
CA ALA A 113 1.23 12.18 -14.37
C ALA A 113 2.53 12.64 -15.07
N ALA A 114 2.46 12.98 -16.36
CA ALA A 114 3.59 13.54 -17.12
C ALA A 114 3.84 15.04 -16.83
N GLN A 115 2.94 15.72 -16.12
CA GLN A 115 3.10 17.13 -15.78
C GLN A 115 3.85 17.30 -14.46
N LYS A 116 4.51 18.45 -14.29
CA LYS A 116 5.05 18.85 -12.99
C LYS A 116 3.89 19.20 -12.06
N LEU A 117 3.74 18.45 -10.97
CA LEU A 117 2.77 18.67 -9.91
C LEU A 117 3.47 19.22 -8.66
N SER A 118 2.76 20.01 -7.87
CA SER A 118 3.25 20.45 -6.55
C SER A 118 3.12 19.34 -5.51
N ASP A 119 3.86 19.40 -4.39
CA ASP A 119 3.80 18.37 -3.35
C ASP A 119 2.40 18.12 -2.76
N PRO A 120 1.53 19.13 -2.59
CA PRO A 120 0.13 18.92 -2.24
C PRO A 120 -0.66 18.19 -3.33
N GLU A 121 -0.43 18.51 -4.61
CA GLU A 121 -1.08 17.82 -5.74
C GLU A 121 -0.63 16.37 -5.83
N VAL A 122 0.66 16.08 -5.69
CA VAL A 122 1.19 14.70 -5.66
C VAL A 122 0.54 13.93 -4.52
N GLY A 123 0.47 14.51 -3.32
CA GLY A 123 -0.18 13.89 -2.17
C GLY A 123 -1.67 13.59 -2.42
N LEU A 124 -2.39 14.52 -3.05
CA LEU A 124 -3.79 14.32 -3.45
C LEU A 124 -3.92 13.20 -4.49
N VAL A 125 -3.13 13.21 -5.55
CA VAL A 125 -3.19 12.16 -6.59
C VAL A 125 -2.86 10.79 -6.01
N LEU A 126 -1.81 10.68 -5.18
CA LEU A 126 -1.50 9.46 -4.43
C LEU A 126 -2.68 8.99 -3.58
N SER A 127 -3.38 9.90 -2.89
CA SER A 127 -4.56 9.56 -2.08
C SER A 127 -5.68 8.90 -2.90
N LEU A 128 -5.75 9.18 -4.21
CA LEU A 128 -6.77 8.67 -5.12
C LEU A 128 -6.38 7.36 -5.82
N CYS A 129 -5.07 7.02 -5.89
CA CYS A 129 -4.57 5.90 -6.71
C CYS A 129 -5.27 4.56 -6.42
N LEU A 130 -5.51 4.22 -5.15
CA LEU A 130 -6.17 2.96 -4.75
C LEU A 130 -7.58 2.82 -5.39
N ALA A 131 -8.25 3.93 -5.62
CA ALA A 131 -9.60 3.96 -6.18
C ALA A 131 -9.64 3.93 -7.73
N LEU A 132 -8.49 4.14 -8.39
CA LEU A 132 -8.35 4.14 -9.84
C LEU A 132 -8.23 2.73 -10.44
N LYS A 133 -7.61 1.80 -9.69
CA LYS A 133 -7.52 0.37 -10.06
C LYS A 133 -6.96 0.12 -11.48
N ASN A 134 -5.96 0.90 -11.87
CA ASN A 134 -5.30 0.78 -13.17
C ASN A 134 -3.77 0.77 -13.05
N ARG A 135 -3.09 0.37 -14.14
CA ARG A 135 -1.63 0.26 -14.21
C ARG A 135 -0.91 1.58 -13.94
N GLY A 136 -1.37 2.67 -14.55
CA GLY A 136 -0.77 3.99 -14.38
C GLY A 136 -0.75 4.42 -12.91
N ALA A 137 -1.80 4.15 -12.15
CA ALA A 137 -1.86 4.46 -10.72
C ALA A 137 -0.82 3.66 -9.91
N GLY A 138 -0.56 2.40 -10.26
CA GLY A 138 0.49 1.59 -9.64
C GLY A 138 1.88 2.16 -9.93
N GLU A 139 2.15 2.51 -11.19
CA GLU A 139 3.42 3.11 -11.61
C GLU A 139 3.62 4.49 -10.95
N TYR A 140 2.55 5.27 -10.82
CA TYR A 140 2.58 6.57 -10.14
C TYR A 140 2.95 6.46 -8.66
N ILE A 141 2.44 5.43 -7.96
CA ILE A 141 2.82 5.15 -6.56
C ILE A 141 4.32 4.87 -6.46
N VAL A 142 4.85 4.00 -7.32
CA VAL A 142 6.28 3.65 -7.31
C VAL A 142 7.17 4.84 -7.71
N GLY A 143 6.70 5.70 -8.60
CA GLY A 143 7.41 6.93 -8.96
C GLY A 143 7.45 8.00 -7.86
N HIS A 144 6.64 7.87 -6.80
CA HIS A 144 6.53 8.86 -5.73
C HIS A 144 6.64 8.23 -4.33
N LEU A 145 7.48 7.20 -4.18
CA LEU A 145 7.66 6.49 -2.91
C LEU A 145 8.17 7.39 -1.77
N ASP A 146 9.03 8.37 -2.07
CA ASP A 146 9.47 9.35 -1.07
C ASP A 146 8.31 10.13 -0.47
N ARG A 147 7.34 10.51 -1.31
CA ARG A 147 6.12 11.19 -0.85
C ARG A 147 5.20 10.23 -0.11
N LEU A 148 5.08 8.99 -0.58
CA LEU A 148 4.34 7.93 0.12
C LEU A 148 4.90 7.70 1.54
N SER A 149 6.21 7.87 1.75
CA SER A 149 6.83 7.71 3.06
C SER A 149 6.34 8.70 4.13
N SER A 150 5.69 9.78 3.71
CA SER A 150 5.07 10.76 4.61
C SER A 150 3.66 10.34 5.07
N PHE A 151 3.11 9.24 4.55
CA PHE A 151 1.80 8.75 4.93
C PHE A 151 1.89 7.95 6.24
N PRO A 152 0.77 7.79 6.98
CA PRO A 152 0.70 6.86 8.10
C PRO A 152 1.18 5.45 7.71
N THR A 153 1.96 4.81 8.59
CA THR A 153 2.65 3.55 8.30
C THR A 153 1.68 2.41 7.95
N ASP A 154 0.51 2.38 8.58
CA ASP A 154 -0.59 1.46 8.30
C ASP A 154 -1.09 1.56 6.86
N ARG A 155 -1.00 2.74 6.24
CA ARG A 155 -1.43 2.95 4.86
C ARG A 155 -0.39 2.57 3.82
N ILE A 156 0.90 2.63 4.15
CA ILE A 156 1.98 2.34 3.20
C ILE A 156 1.85 0.91 2.66
N GLY A 157 1.52 -0.06 3.52
CA GLY A 157 1.26 -1.45 3.12
C GLY A 157 0.15 -1.57 2.08
N GLU A 158 -0.97 -0.84 2.26
CA GLU A 158 -2.08 -0.82 1.29
C GLU A 158 -1.64 -0.35 -0.10
N TYR A 159 -0.81 0.69 -0.15
CA TYR A 159 -0.27 1.24 -1.38
C TYR A 159 0.71 0.32 -2.07
N LEU A 160 1.60 -0.34 -1.31
CA LEU A 160 2.55 -1.30 -1.88
C LEU A 160 1.84 -2.57 -2.37
N ARG A 161 0.83 -3.06 -1.64
CA ARG A 161 -0.05 -4.15 -2.10
C ARG A 161 -0.72 -3.80 -3.42
N PHE A 162 -1.30 -2.60 -3.50
CA PHE A 162 -1.92 -2.13 -4.73
C PHE A 162 -0.89 -2.01 -5.86
N ALA A 163 0.26 -1.38 -5.62
CA ALA A 163 1.29 -1.21 -6.63
C ALA A 163 1.74 -2.58 -7.17
N ALA A 164 2.06 -3.53 -6.30
CA ALA A 164 2.47 -4.89 -6.67
C ALA A 164 1.46 -5.63 -7.57
N ARG A 165 0.16 -5.34 -7.42
CA ARG A 165 -0.90 -5.89 -8.27
C ARG A 165 -0.87 -5.36 -9.71
N TYR A 166 -0.37 -4.15 -9.92
CA TYR A 166 -0.54 -3.41 -11.19
C TYR A 166 0.77 -3.09 -11.94
N ILE A 167 1.93 -3.05 -11.27
CA ILE A 167 3.22 -2.65 -11.86
C ILE A 167 3.98 -3.80 -12.51
N PRO A 168 4.88 -3.57 -13.49
CA PRO A 168 5.78 -4.62 -14.01
C PRO A 168 6.82 -5.05 -12.96
N GLU A 169 7.43 -6.23 -13.18
CA GLU A 169 8.41 -6.80 -12.25
C GLU A 169 9.62 -5.90 -11.99
N SER A 170 10.11 -5.19 -13.01
CA SER A 170 11.22 -4.24 -12.87
C SER A 170 10.93 -3.15 -11.84
N SER A 171 9.68 -2.67 -11.77
CA SER A 171 9.24 -1.65 -10.81
C SER A 171 9.03 -2.20 -9.39
N ILE A 172 8.81 -3.51 -9.23
CA ILE A 172 8.73 -4.15 -7.90
C ILE A 172 10.07 -4.04 -7.19
N SER A 173 11.18 -4.22 -7.91
CA SER A 173 12.52 -4.09 -7.34
C SER A 173 12.79 -2.70 -6.78
N SER A 174 12.28 -1.64 -7.42
CA SER A 174 12.36 -0.27 -6.88
C SER A 174 11.56 -0.11 -5.58
N ALA A 175 10.36 -0.68 -5.51
CA ALA A 175 9.55 -0.67 -4.27
C ALA A 175 10.25 -1.43 -3.14
N VAL A 176 10.87 -2.58 -3.43
CA VAL A 176 11.66 -3.35 -2.46
C VAL A 176 12.87 -2.55 -1.96
N ALA A 177 13.65 -1.94 -2.87
CA ALA A 177 14.81 -1.14 -2.50
C ALA A 177 14.43 0.01 -1.56
N PHE A 178 13.37 0.75 -1.93
CA PHE A 178 12.82 1.81 -1.09
C PHE A 178 12.37 1.31 0.29
N SER A 179 11.62 0.20 0.35
CA SER A 179 11.16 -0.34 1.64
C SER A 179 12.31 -0.75 2.56
N ARG A 180 13.40 -1.29 1.98
CA ARG A 180 14.61 -1.68 2.74
C ARG A 180 15.34 -0.46 3.28
N GLU A 181 15.59 0.54 2.43
CA GLU A 181 16.31 1.76 2.81
C GLU A 181 15.52 2.60 3.81
N LYS A 182 14.24 2.86 3.52
CA LYS A 182 13.43 3.78 4.34
C LYS A 182 13.10 3.20 5.72
N PHE A 183 12.96 1.88 5.82
CA PHE A 183 12.51 1.20 7.04
C PHE A 183 13.57 0.24 7.59
N GLU A 184 14.85 0.50 7.32
CA GLU A 184 15.98 -0.29 7.84
C GLU A 184 15.88 -0.53 9.36
N GLY A 185 15.52 0.51 10.11
CA GLY A 185 15.40 0.46 11.57
C GLY A 185 14.22 -0.35 12.12
N SER A 186 13.30 -0.86 11.27
CA SER A 186 12.13 -1.61 11.72
C SER A 186 11.94 -2.90 10.92
N ARG A 187 12.59 -3.97 11.36
CA ARG A 187 12.44 -5.33 10.78
C ARG A 187 11.00 -5.83 10.80
N GLN A 188 10.25 -5.51 11.87
CA GLN A 188 8.85 -5.87 11.99
C GLN A 188 8.02 -5.23 10.88
N PHE A 189 8.20 -3.92 10.67
CA PHE A 189 7.47 -3.21 9.63
C PHE A 189 7.86 -3.68 8.23
N GLN A 190 9.15 -3.95 7.98
CA GLN A 190 9.57 -4.54 6.70
C GLN A 190 8.89 -5.89 6.44
N SER A 191 8.67 -6.72 7.47
CA SER A 191 7.94 -7.98 7.33
C SER A 191 6.47 -7.78 6.94
N GLU A 192 5.82 -6.76 7.52
CA GLU A 192 4.44 -6.36 7.15
C GLU A 192 4.35 -5.84 5.70
N LEU A 193 5.38 -5.10 5.25
CA LEU A 193 5.47 -4.63 3.87
C LEU A 193 5.72 -5.78 2.88
N ILE A 194 6.54 -6.77 3.23
CA ILE A 194 6.72 -8.00 2.43
C ILE A 194 5.37 -8.71 2.27
N GLU A 195 4.62 -8.91 3.35
CA GLU A 195 3.32 -9.55 3.28
C GLU A 195 2.34 -8.77 2.40
N SER A 196 2.36 -7.44 2.50
CA SER A 196 1.54 -6.57 1.63
C SER A 196 1.89 -6.74 0.15
N VAL A 197 3.18 -6.72 -0.19
CA VAL A 197 3.66 -6.94 -1.58
C VAL A 197 3.31 -8.36 -2.05
N ARG A 198 3.53 -9.38 -1.21
CA ARG A 198 3.21 -10.78 -1.51
C ARG A 198 1.72 -10.94 -1.80
N GLN A 199 0.85 -10.31 -1.01
CA GLN A 199 -0.59 -10.35 -1.23
C GLN A 199 -0.98 -9.71 -2.56
N GLY A 200 -0.36 -8.57 -2.92
CA GLY A 200 -0.60 -7.91 -4.21
C GLY A 200 -0.18 -8.77 -5.41
N LEU A 201 0.95 -9.48 -5.30
CA LEU A 201 1.42 -10.43 -6.32
C LEU A 201 0.52 -11.66 -6.42
N GLN A 202 0.06 -12.16 -5.28
CA GLN A 202 -0.89 -13.28 -5.23
C GLN A 202 -2.23 -12.91 -5.88
N GLU A 203 -2.76 -11.71 -5.63
CA GLU A 203 -3.98 -11.20 -6.29
C GLU A 203 -3.82 -11.07 -7.80
N ARG A 204 -2.62 -10.77 -8.27
CA ARG A 204 -2.30 -10.71 -9.70
C ARG A 204 -2.09 -12.10 -10.31
N GLY A 205 -1.83 -13.12 -9.49
CA GLY A 205 -1.57 -14.49 -9.94
C GLY A 205 -0.18 -14.69 -10.56
N VAL A 206 0.82 -13.91 -10.13
CA VAL A 206 2.21 -14.02 -10.63
C VAL A 206 3.14 -14.67 -9.61
N ALA A 207 4.23 -15.27 -10.09
CA ALA A 207 5.27 -15.80 -9.23
C ALA A 207 5.94 -14.68 -8.42
N ILE A 208 6.45 -15.03 -7.23
CA ILE A 208 7.16 -14.08 -6.37
C ILE A 208 8.53 -13.74 -7.01
N PRO A 209 8.79 -12.46 -7.34
CA PRO A 209 10.05 -12.00 -7.92
C PRO A 209 11.25 -12.31 -7.03
N ALA A 210 12.42 -12.45 -7.66
CA ALA A 210 13.67 -12.73 -6.95
C ALA A 210 14.02 -11.64 -5.91
N SER A 211 13.72 -10.38 -6.20
CA SER A 211 13.97 -9.24 -5.30
C SER A 211 13.14 -9.30 -4.01
N VAL A 212 11.88 -9.74 -4.09
CA VAL A 212 11.02 -9.93 -2.91
C VAL A 212 11.50 -11.14 -2.11
N ARG A 213 11.89 -12.22 -2.80
CA ARG A 213 12.39 -13.44 -2.15
C ARG A 213 13.71 -13.20 -1.40
N SER A 214 14.66 -12.48 -2.01
CA SER A 214 15.93 -12.16 -1.35
C SER A 214 15.72 -11.29 -0.12
N TRP A 215 14.84 -10.29 -0.22
CA TRP A 215 14.47 -9.44 0.92
C TRP A 215 13.86 -10.26 2.08
N ALA A 216 12.93 -11.16 1.78
CA ALA A 216 12.34 -12.04 2.80
C ALA A 216 13.38 -12.98 3.44
N LEU A 217 14.29 -13.55 2.64
CA LEU A 217 15.37 -14.42 3.15
C LEU A 217 16.34 -13.68 4.06
N GLU A 218 16.69 -12.44 3.73
CA GLU A 218 17.55 -11.60 4.57
C GLU A 218 16.89 -11.27 5.91
N LEU A 219 15.60 -10.89 5.92
CA LEU A 219 14.88 -10.65 7.17
C LEU A 219 14.77 -11.92 8.00
N ALA A 220 14.43 -13.06 7.39
CA ALA A 220 14.34 -14.34 8.07
C ALA A 220 15.67 -14.74 8.72
N LYS A 221 16.80 -14.58 8.02
CA LYS A 221 18.14 -14.76 8.58
C LYS A 221 18.37 -13.84 9.79
N GLY A 222 18.06 -12.56 9.66
CA GLY A 222 18.20 -11.61 10.76
C GLY A 222 17.38 -11.96 12.01
N TYR A 223 16.18 -12.51 11.85
CA TYR A 223 15.38 -13.02 12.97
C TYR A 223 15.98 -14.29 13.59
N LEU A 224 16.50 -15.20 12.76
CA LEU A 224 17.16 -16.42 13.24
C LEU A 224 18.45 -16.12 13.99
N ASP A 225 19.27 -15.19 13.52
CA ASP A 225 20.53 -14.81 14.18
C ASP A 225 20.26 -14.16 15.55
N ALA A 226 19.30 -13.22 15.62
CA ALA A 226 18.89 -12.61 16.88
C ALA A 226 18.23 -13.63 17.83
N GLY A 227 17.47 -14.58 17.27
CA GLY A 227 16.86 -15.67 18.01
C GLY A 227 17.90 -16.67 18.53
N ALA A 228 18.92 -17.00 17.75
CA ALA A 228 19.97 -17.96 18.10
C ALA A 228 20.75 -17.49 19.34
N GLU A 229 21.12 -16.22 19.43
CA GLU A 229 21.77 -15.68 20.63
C GLU A 229 20.88 -15.81 21.89
N ALA A 230 19.57 -15.58 21.74
CA ALA A 230 18.61 -15.72 22.84
C ALA A 230 18.28 -17.19 23.17
N LEU A 231 18.23 -18.08 22.17
CA LEU A 231 17.97 -19.52 22.30
C LEU A 231 19.16 -20.26 22.91
N VAL A 232 20.39 -19.91 22.52
CA VAL A 232 21.62 -20.44 23.15
C VAL A 232 21.66 -20.12 24.65
N ARG A 233 21.08 -18.99 25.06
CA ARG A 233 20.95 -18.63 26.49
C ARG A 233 19.79 -19.31 27.22
N ARG A 234 18.77 -19.80 26.51
CA ARG A 234 17.56 -20.40 27.12
C ARG A 234 17.54 -21.92 27.08
N ILE A 235 18.12 -22.55 26.05
CA ILE A 235 18.23 -24.00 25.94
C ILE A 235 19.69 -24.39 26.20
N SER A 236 20.20 -24.03 27.38
CA SER A 236 21.41 -24.66 27.89
C SER A 236 21.05 -26.08 28.31
N TRP A 237 21.50 -27.05 27.51
CA TRP A 237 21.41 -28.44 27.93
C TRP A 237 22.45 -28.70 29.00
N GLU A 238 21.99 -29.04 30.19
CA GLU A 238 22.82 -29.24 31.36
C GLU A 238 22.86 -30.71 31.75
N TYR A 239 24.05 -31.14 32.16
CA TYR A 239 24.22 -32.43 32.80
C TYR A 239 23.73 -32.34 34.24
N LEU A 240 22.83 -33.24 34.60
CA LEU A 240 22.48 -33.55 35.97
C LEU A 240 22.97 -34.97 36.33
N PRO A 241 23.65 -35.13 37.49
CA PRO A 241 23.97 -36.44 38.01
C PRO A 241 22.71 -37.28 38.21
N HIS A 242 22.77 -38.56 37.84
CA HIS A 242 21.66 -39.47 38.10
C HIS A 242 21.50 -39.68 39.63
N PRO A 243 20.28 -39.73 40.20
CA PRO A 243 20.09 -39.87 41.65
C PRO A 243 20.79 -41.07 42.29
N ALA A 244 20.90 -42.18 41.55
CA ALA A 244 21.61 -43.39 41.99
C ALA A 244 23.15 -43.32 41.88
N ALA A 245 23.70 -42.29 41.24
CA ALA A 245 25.13 -42.09 41.01
C ALA A 245 25.53 -40.60 41.10
N PRO A 246 25.40 -39.97 42.28
CA PRO A 246 25.46 -38.50 42.43
C PRO A 246 26.85 -37.89 42.24
N ARG A 247 27.93 -38.70 42.30
CA ARG A 247 29.32 -38.25 42.12
C ARG A 247 29.87 -38.54 40.72
N GLN A 248 29.02 -38.96 39.79
CA GLN A 248 29.45 -39.31 38.45
C GLN A 248 29.70 -38.04 37.63
N GLU A 249 30.82 -38.02 36.91
CA GLU A 249 31.15 -36.96 35.95
C GLU A 249 30.23 -37.02 34.72
N ASN A 250 30.08 -35.90 34.02
CA ASN A 250 29.26 -35.82 32.80
C ASN A 250 29.74 -36.84 31.74
N PRO A 251 28.90 -37.84 31.40
CA PRO A 251 29.28 -38.85 30.41
C PRO A 251 29.04 -38.39 28.96
N TRP A 252 28.26 -37.34 28.74
CA TRP A 252 27.81 -36.90 27.43
C TRP A 252 28.89 -36.09 26.71
N GLN A 253 29.32 -36.57 25.54
CA GLN A 253 30.27 -35.88 24.68
C GLN A 253 29.80 -35.91 23.22
N PHE A 254 30.18 -34.89 22.44
CA PHE A 254 29.98 -34.94 21.00
C PHE A 254 30.91 -35.97 20.37
N SER A 255 30.34 -36.83 19.52
CA SER A 255 31.05 -37.86 18.76
C SER A 255 30.58 -37.85 17.32
N THR A 256 31.41 -38.30 16.39
CA THR A 256 31.06 -38.43 14.97
C THR A 256 30.89 -39.90 14.65
N ARG A 257 29.66 -40.42 14.77
CA ARG A 257 29.35 -41.84 14.46
C ARG A 257 28.44 -41.92 13.25
N ASP A 258 28.80 -42.76 12.28
CA ASP A 258 27.98 -43.07 11.10
C ASP A 258 26.78 -43.98 11.41
N SER A 259 26.64 -44.45 12.66
CA SER A 259 25.80 -45.60 13.00
C SER A 259 24.41 -45.28 13.56
N PHE A 260 24.00 -44.02 13.67
CA PHE A 260 22.63 -43.71 14.03
C PHE A 260 21.72 -43.85 12.81
N LYS A 261 21.24 -45.08 12.56
CA LYS A 261 20.10 -45.33 11.66
C LYS A 261 18.84 -44.75 12.28
N VAL A 262 18.72 -43.43 12.30
CA VAL A 262 17.45 -42.76 12.58
C VAL A 262 16.55 -42.97 11.35
N ARG A 263 15.24 -43.10 11.55
CA ARG A 263 14.21 -43.08 10.48
C ARG A 263 14.08 -41.69 9.80
N LEU A 264 15.20 -40.99 9.65
CA LEU A 264 15.35 -39.71 8.98
C LEU A 264 16.29 -39.92 7.78
N PRO A 265 16.27 -39.05 6.76
CA PRO A 265 17.28 -39.11 5.70
C PRO A 265 18.68 -39.16 6.32
N PRO A 266 19.61 -39.96 5.76
CA PRO A 266 20.92 -40.18 6.36
C PRO A 266 21.61 -38.82 6.55
N ALA A 267 21.99 -38.53 7.79
CA ALA A 267 22.81 -37.37 8.09
C ALA A 267 24.14 -37.48 7.31
N PRO A 268 24.74 -36.37 6.89
CA PRO A 268 26.06 -36.39 6.26
C PRO A 268 27.07 -37.16 7.13
N PRO A 269 27.98 -37.95 6.52
CA PRO A 269 29.05 -38.62 7.26
C PRO A 269 29.80 -37.62 8.14
N GLY A 270 30.03 -37.98 9.40
CA GLY A 270 30.70 -37.09 10.36
C GLY A 270 29.83 -36.03 11.04
N SER A 271 28.49 -36.14 10.96
CA SER A 271 27.59 -35.28 11.74
C SER A 271 27.82 -35.48 13.25
N PRO A 272 28.01 -34.41 14.05
CA PRO A 272 28.22 -34.53 15.49
C PRO A 272 26.95 -34.99 16.18
N VAL A 273 27.05 -36.05 16.97
CA VAL A 273 25.98 -36.59 17.82
C VAL A 273 26.42 -36.60 19.27
N LEU A 274 25.53 -36.17 20.16
CA LEU A 274 25.78 -36.24 21.60
C LEU A 274 25.61 -37.70 22.07
N SER A 275 26.62 -38.24 22.75
CA SER A 275 26.70 -39.66 23.08
C SER A 275 27.47 -39.89 24.37
N SER A 276 27.04 -40.87 25.17
CA SER A 276 27.79 -41.33 26.34
C SER A 276 28.88 -42.37 26.00
N PHE A 277 28.80 -43.00 24.82
CA PHE A 277 29.69 -44.08 24.42
C PHE A 277 31.20 -43.77 24.51
N PRO A 278 31.70 -42.58 24.11
CA PRO A 278 33.13 -42.27 24.21
C PRO A 278 33.69 -42.36 25.63
N THR A 279 32.85 -42.17 26.65
CA THR A 279 33.26 -42.21 28.06
C THR A 279 33.00 -43.55 28.74
N GLY A 280 32.42 -44.51 28.00
CA GLY A 280 32.12 -45.88 28.44
C GLY A 280 30.71 -46.08 29.00
N GLU A 281 30.15 -47.27 28.80
CA GLU A 281 28.76 -47.63 29.15
C GLU A 281 28.47 -47.67 30.67
N ARG A 282 29.51 -47.59 31.51
CA ARG A 282 29.36 -47.62 32.97
C ARG A 282 29.00 -46.27 33.59
N LYS A 283 28.94 -45.22 32.77
CA LYS A 283 28.57 -43.88 33.23
C LYS A 283 27.13 -43.55 32.85
N VAL A 284 26.36 -43.05 33.82
CA VAL A 284 24.96 -42.67 33.65
C VAL A 284 24.75 -41.20 34.02
N GLY A 285 23.76 -40.59 33.40
CA GLY A 285 23.56 -39.14 33.50
C GLY A 285 22.24 -38.71 32.90
N ILE A 286 21.67 -37.64 33.41
CA ILE A 286 20.49 -37.00 32.81
C ILE A 286 20.98 -35.76 32.07
N TYR A 287 20.64 -35.66 30.78
CA TYR A 287 20.86 -34.44 30.02
C TYR A 287 19.51 -33.76 29.83
N ARG A 288 19.33 -32.58 30.42
CA ARG A 288 18.06 -31.85 30.37
C ARG A 288 18.24 -30.49 29.71
N SER A 289 17.25 -30.08 28.93
CA SER A 289 17.10 -28.66 28.55
C SER A 289 16.54 -27.89 29.75
N GLY A 290 17.09 -26.71 30.01
CA GLY A 290 16.49 -25.70 30.89
C GLY A 290 15.20 -25.10 30.33
#